data_AF-A0A4R0ZU98-F1
#
_entry.id   AF-A0A4R0ZU98-F1
#
_cell.length_a   1.000
_cell.length_b   1.000
_cell.length_c   1.000
_cell.angle_alpha   90.00
_cell.angle_beta   90.00
_cell.angle_gamma   90.00
#
_symmetry.space_group_name_H-M   'P 1'
#
loop_
_entity.id
_entity.type
_entity.pdbx_description
1 polymer ?
#
loop_
_entity_poly.entity_id
_entity_poly.type
_entity_poly.pdbx_seq_one_letter_code
_entity_poly.pdbx_strand_id
1 'polypeptide(L)'
;MSYIHLTTTERVKIETYLELGMSIRSIARRLGRQPSTVSREIRRNPDYVAERAQKRYEKAKTNCGAKTKLDDTMRRTIVGKLRATWSPEQIVGRLYTGIIAFSTIYRWIYAGRIDVPLTVLRQKGKRQKPIADRTAASMEGAIHAVHAAFPEGTFRTATTDRGKEFSCHENANGLLREFFPKGSDFATVGQGEIVDALAKINGRPRKCLGWKTAHEAFAEEVLRLI
;
A
#
# COMPACT_ATOMS: atom_id res chain seq x y z
N MET A 1 6.99 19.63 21.61
CA MET A 1 7.27 18.52 22.55
C MET A 1 6.22 17.44 22.38
N SER A 2 6.62 16.20 22.16
CA SER A 2 5.69 15.06 22.11
C SER A 2 5.13 14.80 23.51
N TYR A 3 3.82 14.57 23.62
CA TYR A 3 3.18 14.25 24.90
C TYR A 3 3.57 12.83 25.32
N ILE A 4 4.31 12.70 26.43
CA ILE A 4 4.75 11.40 26.95
C ILE A 4 3.70 10.88 27.94
N HIS A 5 3.07 9.75 27.62
CA HIS A 5 2.13 9.08 28.50
C HIS A 5 2.85 8.40 29.67
N LEU A 6 2.19 8.33 30.83
CA LEU A 6 2.66 7.51 31.95
C LEU A 6 2.71 6.04 31.53
N THR A 7 3.76 5.32 31.94
CA THR A 7 3.87 3.88 31.75
C THR A 7 3.07 3.12 32.81
N THR A 8 2.86 1.82 32.59
CA THR A 8 2.26 0.94 33.60
C THR A 8 3.07 0.95 34.90
N THR A 9 4.40 0.91 34.80
CA THR A 9 5.31 0.95 35.96
C THR A 9 5.24 2.27 36.72
N GLU A 10 5.11 3.40 36.03
CA GLU A 10 4.90 4.70 36.67
C GLU A 10 3.56 4.75 37.40
N ARG A 11 2.49 4.16 36.85
CA ARG A 11 1.18 4.08 37.54
C ARG A 11 1.24 3.25 38.81
N VAL A 12 1.90 2.08 38.78
CA VAL A 12 2.13 1.25 39.97
C VAL A 12 2.93 2.01 41.03
N LYS A 13 3.96 2.75 40.62
CA LYS A 13 4.71 3.62 41.54
C LYS A 13 3.83 4.71 42.14
N ILE A 14 2.95 5.35 41.36
CA ILE A 14 2.02 6.36 41.90
C ILE A 14 1.11 5.75 42.98
N GLU A 15 0.55 4.56 42.75
CA GLU A 15 -0.28 3.83 43.71
C GLU A 15 0.48 3.57 45.01
N THR A 16 1.65 2.92 44.93
CA THR A 16 2.48 2.64 46.12
C THR A 16 2.87 3.90 46.90
N TYR A 17 3.18 5.01 46.21
CA TYR A 17 3.53 6.25 46.91
C TYR A 17 2.33 6.96 47.55
N LEU A 18 1.13 6.78 47.01
CA LEU A 18 -0.09 7.28 47.64
C LEU A 18 -0.43 6.50 48.90
N GLU A 19 -0.26 5.17 48.90
CA GLU A 19 -0.40 4.32 50.09
C GLU A 19 0.58 4.72 51.19
N LEU A 20 1.79 5.14 50.82
CA LEU A 20 2.79 5.69 51.73
C LEU A 20 2.50 7.15 52.19
N GLY A 21 1.36 7.73 51.81
CA GLY A 21 0.95 9.08 52.21
C GLY A 21 1.77 10.22 51.59
N MET A 22 2.47 9.98 50.47
CA MET A 22 3.33 11.00 49.86
C MET A 22 2.52 12.09 49.15
N SER A 23 2.99 13.34 49.22
CA SER A 23 2.39 14.44 48.47
C SER A 23 2.62 14.32 46.96
N ILE A 24 1.68 14.85 46.16
CA ILE A 24 1.74 14.85 44.68
C ILE A 24 3.08 15.40 44.15
N ARG A 25 3.62 16.46 44.78
CA ARG A 25 4.90 17.06 44.39
C ARG A 25 6.08 16.12 44.65
N SER A 26 6.04 15.36 45.74
CA SER A 26 7.07 14.35 46.08
C SER A 26 7.04 13.19 45.10
N ILE A 27 5.86 12.67 44.81
CA ILE A 27 5.63 11.60 43.82
C ILE A 27 6.18 12.03 42.45
N ALA A 28 5.82 13.23 42.00
CA ALA A 28 6.27 13.74 40.72
C ALA A 28 7.80 13.88 40.63
N ARG A 29 8.45 14.38 41.69
CA ARG A 29 9.91 14.48 41.77
C ARG A 29 10.58 13.10 41.68
N ARG A 30 10.05 12.09 42.38
CA ARG A 30 10.58 10.71 42.34
C ARG A 30 10.40 10.03 40.99
N LEU A 31 9.34 10.36 40.26
CA LEU A 31 9.08 9.86 38.92
C LEU A 31 9.80 10.65 37.82
N GLY A 32 10.45 11.77 38.13
CA GLY A 32 10.99 12.68 37.12
C GLY A 32 9.90 13.30 36.24
N ARG A 33 8.68 13.48 36.78
CA ARG A 33 7.52 14.03 36.06
C ARG A 33 7.10 15.38 36.64
N GLN A 34 6.36 16.14 35.85
CA GLN A 34 5.69 17.36 36.30
C GLN A 34 4.58 17.03 37.33
N PRO A 35 4.44 17.80 38.43
CA PRO A 35 3.36 17.60 39.40
C PRO A 35 1.95 17.62 38.79
N SER A 36 1.77 18.40 37.72
CA SER A 36 0.52 18.47 36.97
C SER A 36 0.16 17.15 36.28
N THR A 37 1.15 16.35 35.85
CA THR A 37 0.93 15.02 35.24
C THR A 37 0.35 14.05 36.27
N VAL A 38 0.95 13.98 37.46
CA VAL A 38 0.48 13.13 38.57
C VAL A 38 -0.89 13.59 39.06
N SER A 39 -1.10 14.90 39.25
CA SER A 39 -2.41 15.45 39.64
C SER A 39 -3.52 15.09 38.65
N ARG A 40 -3.27 15.22 37.34
CA ARG A 40 -4.28 14.88 36.30
C ARG A 40 -4.56 13.38 36.26
N GLU A 41 -3.56 12.54 36.53
CA GLU A 41 -3.73 11.08 36.56
C GLU A 41 -4.61 10.65 37.74
N ILE A 42 -4.33 11.17 38.94
CA ILE A 42 -5.10 10.89 40.16
C ILE A 42 -6.53 11.43 40.02
N ARG A 43 -6.68 12.69 39.58
CA ARG A 43 -8.00 13.30 39.40
C ARG A 43 -8.89 12.55 38.41
N ARG A 44 -8.29 11.94 37.37
CA ARG A 44 -9.04 11.13 36.42
C ARG A 44 -9.53 9.83 37.05
N ASN A 45 -8.82 9.27 38.03
CA ASN A 45 -9.09 7.97 38.63
C ASN A 45 -9.32 8.11 40.15
N PRO A 46 -10.55 8.40 40.60
CA PRO A 46 -10.90 8.37 42.02
C PRO A 46 -10.66 6.96 42.59
N ASP A 47 -10.25 6.89 43.85
CA ASP A 47 -9.74 5.67 44.52
C ASP A 47 -8.64 5.03 43.69
N TYR A 48 -7.49 5.71 43.65
CA TYR A 48 -6.43 5.46 42.67
C TYR A 48 -5.89 4.03 42.77
N VAL A 49 -6.21 3.22 41.77
CA VAL A 49 -5.67 1.87 41.57
C VAL A 49 -4.94 1.81 40.23
N ALA A 50 -3.68 1.39 40.22
CA ALA A 50 -2.84 1.46 39.01
C ALA A 50 -3.41 0.61 37.86
N GLU A 51 -3.91 -0.59 38.19
CA GLU A 51 -4.50 -1.50 37.22
C GLU A 51 -5.74 -0.90 36.54
N ARG A 52 -6.63 -0.27 37.34
CA ARG A 52 -7.84 0.41 36.82
C ARG A 52 -7.48 1.61 35.97
N ALA A 53 -6.49 2.41 36.39
CA ALA A 53 -6.00 3.55 35.63
C ALA A 53 -5.39 3.13 34.29
N GLN A 54 -4.61 2.04 34.27
CA GLN A 54 -4.03 1.46 33.06
C GLN A 54 -5.11 0.95 32.09
N LYS A 55 -6.06 0.13 32.58
CA LYS A 55 -7.19 -0.38 31.77
C LYS A 55 -8.00 0.76 31.15
N ARG A 56 -8.22 1.84 31.91
CA ARG A 56 -8.92 3.04 31.41
C ARG A 56 -8.13 3.75 30.32
N TYR A 57 -6.82 3.90 30.49
CA TYR A 57 -5.94 4.46 29.46
C TYR A 57 -5.97 3.63 28.18
N GLU A 58 -5.87 2.31 28.28
CA GLU A 58 -5.92 1.39 27.13
C GLU A 58 -7.25 1.50 26.39
N LYS A 59 -8.38 1.50 27.11
CA LYS A 59 -9.71 1.71 26.54
C LYS A 59 -9.87 3.08 25.89
N ALA A 60 -9.33 4.13 26.49
CA ALA A 60 -9.35 5.46 25.86
C ALA A 60 -8.49 5.48 24.59
N LYS A 61 -7.32 4.83 24.63
CA LYS A 61 -6.39 4.72 23.50
C LYS A 61 -7.01 3.96 22.33
N THR A 62 -7.83 2.93 22.57
CA THR A 62 -8.55 2.24 21.48
C THR A 62 -9.60 3.13 20.80
N ASN A 63 -10.11 4.15 21.52
CA ASN A 63 -11.07 5.11 21.00
C ASN A 63 -10.40 6.32 20.32
N CYS A 64 -9.08 6.46 20.46
CA CYS A 64 -8.34 7.51 19.79
C CYS A 64 -8.18 7.23 18.30
N GLY A 65 -8.14 8.29 17.49
CA GLY A 65 -7.89 8.23 16.05
C GLY A 65 -9.15 8.18 15.20
N ALA A 66 -8.97 8.40 13.90
CA ALA A 66 -10.07 8.36 12.95
C ALA A 66 -10.61 6.93 12.83
N LYS A 67 -11.93 6.77 12.97
CA LYS A 67 -12.60 5.50 12.68
C LYS A 67 -12.34 5.10 11.22
N THR A 68 -12.13 3.81 10.99
CA THR A 68 -11.89 3.31 9.64
C THR A 68 -13.14 3.49 8.77
N LYS A 69 -12.96 3.92 7.53
CA LYS A 69 -14.04 3.95 6.52
C LYS A 69 -14.39 2.56 5.95
N LEU A 70 -13.69 1.52 6.40
CA LEU A 70 -13.87 0.15 5.95
C LEU A 70 -15.14 -0.45 6.56
N ASP A 71 -16.19 -0.55 5.76
CA ASP A 71 -17.38 -1.34 6.05
C ASP A 71 -17.22 -2.80 5.60
N ASP A 72 -18.05 -3.71 6.12
CA ASP A 72 -18.01 -5.13 5.77
C ASP A 72 -18.43 -5.39 4.32
N THR A 73 -19.41 -4.66 3.80
CA THR A 73 -19.81 -4.75 2.38
C THR A 73 -18.68 -4.31 1.45
N MET A 74 -18.01 -3.20 1.80
CA MET A 74 -16.83 -2.68 1.10
C MET A 74 -15.69 -3.69 1.16
N ARG A 75 -15.45 -4.31 2.33
CA ARG A 75 -14.43 -5.36 2.49
C ARG A 75 -14.68 -6.52 1.54
N ARG A 76 -15.89 -7.11 1.54
CA ARG A 76 -16.23 -8.24 0.67
C ARG A 76 -16.07 -7.89 -0.81
N THR A 77 -16.51 -6.70 -1.20
CA THR A 77 -16.37 -6.20 -2.58
C THR A 77 -14.91 -6.04 -2.98
N ILE A 78 -14.09 -5.41 -2.14
CA ILE A 78 -12.66 -5.24 -2.40
C ILE A 78 -11.98 -6.61 -2.54
N VAL A 79 -12.25 -7.56 -1.63
CA VAL A 79 -11.66 -8.91 -1.68
C VAL A 79 -12.05 -9.63 -2.98
N GLY A 80 -13.34 -9.58 -3.36
CA GLY A 80 -13.81 -10.19 -4.60
C GLY A 80 -13.13 -9.60 -5.84
N LYS A 81 -13.00 -8.27 -5.90
CA LYS A 81 -12.34 -7.59 -7.03
C LYS A 81 -10.82 -7.84 -7.08
N LEU A 82 -10.16 -7.87 -5.92
CA LEU A 82 -8.74 -8.24 -5.84
C LEU A 82 -8.53 -9.66 -6.39
N ARG A 83 -9.36 -10.63 -5.97
CA ARG A 83 -9.31 -12.01 -6.50
C ARG A 83 -9.61 -12.09 -8.00
N ALA A 84 -10.43 -11.18 -8.52
CA ALA A 84 -10.65 -10.99 -9.96
C ALA A 84 -9.48 -10.27 -10.67
N THR A 85 -8.32 -10.14 -10.02
CA THR A 85 -7.08 -9.50 -10.53
C THR A 85 -7.16 -7.98 -10.73
N TRP A 86 -8.15 -7.31 -10.14
CA TRP A 86 -8.20 -5.85 -10.17
C TRP A 86 -7.16 -5.27 -9.21
N SER A 87 -6.46 -4.22 -9.62
CA SER A 87 -5.56 -3.49 -8.74
C SER A 87 -6.34 -2.57 -7.78
N PRO A 88 -5.77 -2.24 -6.61
CA PRO A 88 -6.36 -1.25 -5.70
C PRO A 88 -6.72 0.08 -6.36
N GLU A 89 -5.93 0.54 -7.34
CA GLU A 89 -6.22 1.77 -8.09
C GLU A 89 -7.49 1.62 -8.94
N GLN A 90 -7.66 0.49 -9.62
CA GLN A 90 -8.84 0.19 -10.44
C GLN A 90 -10.10 0.04 -9.60
N ILE A 91 -10.00 -0.61 -8.44
CA ILE A 91 -11.13 -0.78 -7.51
C ILE A 91 -11.61 0.59 -7.03
N VAL A 92 -10.70 1.45 -6.58
CA VAL A 92 -11.06 2.80 -6.14
C VAL A 92 -11.61 3.61 -7.31
N GLY A 93 -10.90 3.65 -8.44
CA GLY A 93 -11.32 4.41 -9.61
C GLY A 93 -12.72 4.06 -10.10
N ARG A 94 -13.10 2.78 -10.02
CA ARG A 94 -14.42 2.32 -10.46
C ARG A 94 -15.51 2.49 -9.41
N LEU A 95 -15.24 2.18 -8.14
CA LEU A 95 -16.29 1.98 -7.14
C LEU A 95 -16.29 3.01 -6.01
N TYR A 96 -15.13 3.60 -5.71
CA TYR A 96 -14.94 4.38 -4.48
C TYR A 96 -14.21 5.71 -4.71
N THR A 97 -14.29 6.24 -5.93
CA THR A 97 -13.75 7.56 -6.30
C THR A 97 -14.35 8.63 -5.39
N GLY A 98 -13.50 9.45 -4.78
CA GLY A 98 -13.91 10.47 -3.80
C GLY A 98 -14.19 9.97 -2.38
N ILE A 99 -14.35 8.66 -2.16
CA ILE A 99 -14.62 8.09 -0.82
C ILE A 99 -13.31 7.72 -0.13
N ILE A 100 -12.45 6.97 -0.82
CA ILE A 100 -11.12 6.54 -0.33
C ILE A 100 -10.06 6.69 -1.41
N ALA A 101 -8.80 6.83 -0.98
CA ALA A 101 -7.64 6.73 -1.88
C ALA A 101 -7.20 5.27 -2.03
N PHE A 102 -6.64 4.87 -3.17
CA PHE A 102 -6.16 3.50 -3.40
C PHE A 102 -5.06 3.05 -2.43
N SER A 103 -4.23 4.00 -1.95
CA SER A 103 -3.25 3.77 -0.88
C SER A 103 -3.89 3.28 0.42
N THR A 104 -5.16 3.63 0.65
CA THR A 104 -5.93 3.18 1.81
C THR A 104 -6.19 1.68 1.78
N ILE A 105 -6.46 1.11 0.59
CA ILE A 105 -6.62 -0.34 0.42
C ILE A 105 -5.31 -1.05 0.76
N TYR A 106 -4.16 -0.55 0.26
CA TYR A 106 -2.85 -1.11 0.63
C TYR A 106 -2.61 -1.05 2.15
N ARG A 107 -2.91 0.09 2.79
CA ARG A 107 -2.79 0.22 4.25
C ARG A 107 -3.67 -0.77 5.01
N TRP A 108 -4.88 -1.02 4.52
CA TRP A 108 -5.78 -2.02 5.13
C TRP A 108 -5.27 -3.44 4.98
N ILE A 109 -4.69 -3.79 3.84
CA ILE A 109 -4.05 -5.10 3.61
C ILE A 109 -2.86 -5.27 4.57
N TYR A 110 -1.92 -4.32 4.59
CA TYR A 110 -0.73 -4.43 5.44
C TYR A 110 -1.03 -4.37 6.94
N ALA A 111 -2.12 -3.72 7.33
CA ALA A 111 -2.57 -3.70 8.72
C ALA A 111 -3.46 -4.89 9.10
N GLY A 112 -3.60 -5.90 8.23
CA GLY A 112 -4.40 -7.11 8.49
C GLY A 112 -5.91 -6.88 8.57
N ARG A 113 -6.43 -5.74 8.09
CA ARG A 113 -7.87 -5.45 8.07
C ARG A 113 -8.58 -6.06 6.86
N ILE A 114 -7.85 -6.37 5.80
CA ILE A 114 -8.33 -7.12 4.65
C ILE A 114 -7.41 -8.32 4.51
N ASP A 115 -7.95 -9.51 4.73
CA ASP A 115 -7.18 -10.76 4.67
C ASP A 115 -7.18 -11.31 3.24
N VAL A 116 -6.08 -11.05 2.54
CA VAL A 116 -5.81 -11.55 1.18
C VAL A 116 -4.32 -11.86 1.05
N PRO A 117 -3.95 -12.97 0.37
CA PRO A 117 -2.55 -13.22 0.09
C PRO A 117 -2.03 -12.18 -0.91
N LEU A 118 -0.80 -11.70 -0.69
CA LEU A 118 -0.18 -10.68 -1.55
C LEU A 118 -0.03 -11.13 -3.01
N THR A 119 -0.10 -12.43 -3.29
CA THR A 119 -0.09 -13.03 -4.62
C THR A 119 -1.28 -12.59 -5.48
N VAL A 120 -2.39 -12.20 -4.86
CA VAL A 120 -3.60 -11.70 -5.53
C VAL A 120 -3.41 -10.27 -6.03
N LEU A 121 -2.45 -9.52 -5.47
CA LEU A 121 -2.13 -8.19 -5.98
C LEU A 121 -1.50 -8.31 -7.36
N ARG A 122 -1.86 -7.37 -8.24
CA ARG A 122 -1.38 -7.30 -9.63
C ARG A 122 0.14 -7.48 -9.79
N GLN A 123 0.93 -6.87 -8.90
CA GLN A 123 2.40 -6.99 -8.91
C GLN A 123 2.94 -7.99 -7.89
N LYS A 124 2.08 -8.82 -7.27
CA LYS A 124 2.44 -9.81 -6.25
C LYS A 124 3.25 -9.22 -5.08
N GLY A 125 2.98 -7.96 -4.73
CA GLY A 125 3.75 -7.20 -3.73
C GLY A 125 5.13 -6.70 -4.18
N LYS A 126 5.58 -7.02 -5.40
CA LYS A 126 6.86 -6.56 -5.95
C LYS A 126 6.72 -5.16 -6.54
N ARG A 127 7.41 -4.19 -5.97
CA ARG A 127 7.58 -2.87 -6.62
C ARG A 127 8.79 -2.97 -7.55
N GLN A 128 8.61 -2.75 -8.86
CA GLN A 128 9.77 -2.54 -9.72
C GLN A 128 10.51 -1.30 -9.21
N LYS A 129 11.79 -1.46 -8.88
CA LYS A 129 12.63 -0.32 -8.55
C LYS A 129 12.77 0.52 -9.82
N PRO A 130 12.51 1.83 -9.77
CA PRO A 130 12.90 2.71 -10.86
C PRO A 130 14.40 2.49 -11.11
N ILE A 131 14.80 2.46 -12.39
CA ILE A 131 16.23 2.53 -12.72
C ILE A 131 16.76 3.82 -12.09
N ALA A 132 17.81 3.70 -11.26
CA ALA A 132 18.28 4.76 -10.39
C ALA A 132 18.70 6.01 -11.18
N ASP A 133 19.32 5.81 -12.34
CA ASP A 133 19.70 6.86 -13.28
C ASP A 133 19.28 6.46 -14.69
N ARG A 134 18.52 7.34 -15.34
CA ARG A 134 18.01 7.19 -16.71
C ARG A 134 18.32 8.42 -17.57
N THR A 135 19.29 9.23 -17.14
CA THR A 135 19.67 10.45 -17.86
C THR A 135 20.33 10.11 -19.18
N ALA A 136 20.24 11.03 -20.15
CA ALA A 136 20.86 10.83 -21.45
C ALA A 136 22.38 10.63 -21.33
N ALA A 137 23.03 11.44 -20.49
CA ALA A 137 24.47 11.37 -20.23
C ALA A 137 24.92 10.03 -19.64
N SER A 138 24.16 9.48 -18.69
CA SER A 138 24.47 8.19 -18.06
C SER A 138 24.34 7.02 -19.05
N MET A 139 23.30 7.06 -19.89
CA MET A 139 23.12 6.05 -20.95
C MET A 139 24.20 6.17 -22.03
N GLU A 140 24.57 7.38 -22.43
CA GLU A 140 25.65 7.66 -23.38
C GLU A 140 27.00 7.16 -22.84
N GLY A 141 27.32 7.45 -21.57
CA GLY A 141 28.52 6.94 -20.91
C GLY A 141 28.57 5.41 -20.87
N ALA A 142 27.44 4.75 -20.61
CA ALA A 142 27.37 3.28 -20.65
C ALA A 142 27.60 2.72 -22.07
N ILE A 143 27.06 3.37 -23.10
CA ILE A 143 27.28 2.99 -24.50
C ILE A 143 28.76 3.13 -24.88
N HIS A 144 29.40 4.25 -24.50
CA HIS A 144 30.83 4.46 -24.74
C HIS A 144 31.70 3.43 -24.02
N ALA A 145 31.38 3.10 -22.77
CA ALA A 145 32.10 2.08 -22.01
C ALA A 145 32.01 0.69 -22.68
N VAL A 146 30.83 0.35 -23.22
CA VAL A 146 30.65 -0.90 -23.99
C VAL A 146 31.45 -0.85 -25.29
N HIS A 147 31.39 0.25 -26.04
CA HIS A 147 32.13 0.39 -27.30
C HIS A 147 33.65 0.27 -27.09
N ALA A 148 34.18 0.88 -26.02
CA ALA A 148 35.59 0.83 -25.66
C ALA A 148 36.08 -0.56 -25.22
N ALA A 149 35.16 -1.46 -24.85
CA ALA A 149 35.51 -2.84 -24.50
C ALA A 149 35.77 -3.73 -25.73
N PHE A 150 35.52 -3.24 -26.95
CA PHE A 150 35.75 -3.96 -28.20
C PHE A 150 36.87 -3.30 -29.03
N PRO A 151 37.62 -4.07 -29.84
CA PRO A 151 38.64 -3.52 -30.74
C PRO A 151 38.11 -2.47 -31.73
N GLU A 152 38.96 -1.56 -32.16
CA GLU A 152 38.60 -0.58 -33.18
C GLU A 152 38.13 -1.25 -34.48
N GLY A 153 37.05 -0.73 -35.06
CA GLY A 153 36.42 -1.27 -36.27
C GLY A 153 35.41 -2.41 -36.03
N THR A 154 35.21 -2.85 -34.79
CA THR A 154 34.22 -3.90 -34.45
C THR A 154 32.80 -3.49 -34.84
N PHE A 155 32.44 -2.22 -34.69
CA PHE A 155 31.12 -1.70 -35.05
C PHE A 155 31.23 -0.65 -36.16
N ARG A 156 30.46 -0.82 -37.25
CA ARG A 156 30.38 0.16 -38.37
C ARG A 156 29.29 1.21 -38.14
N THR A 157 28.16 0.77 -37.59
CA THR A 157 27.04 1.59 -37.12
C THR A 157 26.38 0.86 -35.96
N ALA A 158 25.80 1.59 -35.01
CA ALA A 158 24.99 1.03 -33.94
C ALA A 158 23.70 1.84 -33.85
N THR A 159 22.55 1.17 -33.96
CA THR A 159 21.24 1.81 -33.83
C THR A 159 20.74 1.61 -32.42
N THR A 160 20.64 2.69 -31.64
CA THR A 160 19.95 2.68 -30.35
C THR A 160 18.53 3.18 -30.54
N ASP A 161 17.59 2.28 -30.80
CA ASP A 161 16.17 2.60 -30.77
C ASP A 161 15.69 2.60 -29.30
N ARG A 162 14.98 3.67 -28.90
CA ARG A 162 14.30 3.75 -27.60
C ARG A 162 12.92 3.07 -27.60
N GLY A 163 12.58 2.30 -28.64
CA GLY A 163 11.35 1.51 -28.73
C GLY A 163 10.08 2.36 -28.65
N LYS A 164 10.17 3.65 -29.00
CA LYS A 164 9.08 4.62 -28.79
C LYS A 164 7.85 4.28 -29.65
N GLU A 165 8.09 3.71 -30.82
CA GLU A 165 7.08 3.30 -31.80
C GLU A 165 6.21 2.13 -31.33
N PHE A 166 6.63 1.42 -30.27
CA PHE A 166 5.90 0.29 -29.66
C PHE A 166 5.43 0.55 -28.22
N SER A 167 5.41 1.81 -27.77
CA SER A 167 5.06 2.18 -26.39
C SER A 167 3.66 1.71 -25.94
N CYS A 168 2.70 1.57 -26.86
CA CYS A 168 1.40 0.96 -26.56
C CYS A 168 1.49 -0.56 -26.36
N HIS A 169 2.38 -1.24 -27.10
CA HIS A 169 2.66 -2.67 -26.96
C HIS A 169 3.41 -2.99 -25.67
N GLU A 170 4.27 -2.10 -25.16
CA GLU A 170 4.94 -2.31 -23.86
C GLU A 170 3.94 -2.44 -22.69
N ASN A 171 2.88 -1.62 -22.69
CA ASN A 171 1.84 -1.68 -21.67
C ASN A 171 1.00 -2.97 -21.77
N ALA A 172 0.67 -3.40 -22.98
CA ALA A 172 -0.02 -4.67 -23.22
C ALA A 172 0.84 -5.89 -22.84
N ASN A 173 2.12 -5.87 -23.21
CA ASN A 173 3.11 -6.86 -22.82
C ASN A 173 3.29 -6.93 -21.31
N GLY A 174 3.27 -5.78 -20.63
CA GLY A 174 3.29 -5.70 -19.17
C GLY A 174 2.10 -6.42 -18.51
N LEU A 175 0.91 -6.30 -19.09
CA LEU A 175 -0.30 -6.98 -18.61
C LEU A 175 -0.23 -8.50 -18.85
N LEU A 176 0.23 -8.93 -20.03
CA LEU A 176 0.42 -10.35 -20.32
C LEU A 176 1.48 -10.98 -19.41
N ARG A 177 2.55 -10.25 -19.10
CA ARG A 177 3.62 -10.70 -18.20
C ARG A 177 3.18 -10.93 -16.75
N GLU A 178 1.99 -10.48 -16.36
CA GLU A 178 1.39 -10.84 -15.07
C GLU A 178 0.95 -12.31 -15.03
N PHE A 179 0.53 -12.84 -16.19
CA PHE A 179 0.07 -14.22 -16.37
C PHE A 179 1.17 -15.14 -16.89
N PHE A 180 2.00 -14.63 -17.83
CA PHE A 180 3.08 -15.36 -18.48
C PHE A 180 4.43 -14.66 -18.19
N PRO A 181 5.10 -14.97 -17.06
CA PRO A 181 6.35 -14.32 -16.68
C PRO A 181 7.45 -14.43 -17.73
N LYS A 182 8.45 -13.56 -17.65
CA LYS A 182 9.60 -13.60 -18.57
C LYS A 182 10.28 -14.98 -18.52
N GLY A 183 10.52 -15.57 -19.69
CA GLY A 183 11.06 -16.93 -19.83
C GLY A 183 10.02 -18.03 -19.96
N SER A 184 8.71 -17.69 -19.94
CA SER A 184 7.65 -18.65 -20.28
C SER A 184 7.77 -19.09 -21.74
N ASP A 185 7.65 -20.39 -21.99
CA ASP A 185 7.57 -20.93 -23.33
C ASP A 185 6.13 -20.85 -23.85
N PHE A 186 5.85 -19.89 -24.73
CA PHE A 186 4.53 -19.70 -25.31
C PHE A 186 4.08 -20.87 -26.20
N ALA A 187 4.99 -21.72 -26.68
CA ALA A 187 4.60 -22.94 -27.41
C ALA A 187 3.86 -23.94 -26.50
N THR A 188 4.07 -23.85 -25.19
CA THR A 188 3.41 -24.72 -24.19
C THR A 188 2.15 -24.10 -23.59
N VAL A 189 1.90 -22.81 -23.83
CA VAL A 189 0.73 -22.12 -23.29
C VAL A 189 -0.51 -22.51 -24.08
N GLY A 190 -1.48 -23.10 -23.40
CA GLY A 190 -2.73 -23.54 -24.01
C GLY A 190 -3.63 -22.36 -24.42
N GLN A 191 -4.39 -22.51 -25.51
CA GLN A 191 -5.31 -21.48 -25.99
C GLN A 191 -6.33 -21.05 -24.92
N GLY A 192 -6.81 -21.99 -24.09
CA GLY A 192 -7.73 -21.68 -22.98
C GLY A 192 -7.12 -20.74 -21.93
N GLU A 193 -5.84 -20.90 -21.60
CA GLU A 193 -5.14 -20.02 -20.65
C GLU A 193 -5.00 -18.60 -21.19
N ILE A 194 -4.74 -18.48 -22.49
CA ILE A 194 -4.67 -17.18 -23.18
C ILE A 194 -6.04 -16.50 -23.13
N VAL A 195 -7.11 -17.22 -23.44
CA VAL A 195 -8.49 -16.69 -23.38
C VAL A 195 -8.85 -16.24 -21.96
N ASP A 196 -8.53 -17.04 -20.94
CA ASP A 196 -8.76 -16.68 -19.55
C ASP A 196 -7.97 -15.45 -19.10
N ALA A 197 -6.70 -15.35 -19.51
CA ALA A 197 -5.87 -14.19 -19.24
C ALA A 197 -6.45 -12.93 -19.91
N LEU A 198 -6.86 -13.03 -21.18
CA LEU A 198 -7.48 -11.94 -21.92
C LEU A 198 -8.82 -11.52 -21.31
N ALA A 199 -9.67 -12.47 -20.91
CA ALA A 199 -10.92 -12.17 -20.22
C ALA A 199 -10.69 -11.39 -18.94
N LYS A 200 -9.71 -11.80 -18.13
CA LYS A 200 -9.30 -11.07 -16.92
C LYS A 200 -8.72 -9.69 -17.24
N ILE A 201 -7.88 -9.56 -18.26
CA ILE A 201 -7.29 -8.27 -18.68
C ILE A 201 -8.39 -7.30 -19.16
N ASN A 202 -9.31 -7.78 -20.00
CA ASN A 202 -10.35 -6.97 -20.60
C ASN A 202 -11.50 -6.66 -19.62
N GLY A 203 -11.70 -7.50 -18.60
CA GLY A 203 -12.63 -7.28 -17.50
C GLY A 203 -12.14 -6.31 -16.41
N ARG A 204 -10.93 -5.76 -16.54
CA ARG A 204 -10.39 -4.75 -15.60
C ARG A 204 -10.74 -3.33 -16.07
N PRO A 205 -11.19 -2.45 -15.15
CA PRO A 205 -11.33 -1.02 -15.41
C PRO A 205 -10.02 -0.38 -15.85
N ARG A 206 -10.06 0.55 -16.81
CA ARG A 206 -8.88 1.31 -17.24
C ARG A 206 -9.08 2.80 -17.02
N LYS A 207 -8.07 3.45 -16.44
CA LYS A 207 -8.09 4.90 -16.19
C LYS A 207 -8.28 5.73 -17.46
N CYS A 208 -7.65 5.32 -18.56
CA CYS A 208 -7.80 5.97 -19.87
C CYS A 208 -9.20 5.83 -20.47
N LEU A 209 -10.01 4.88 -20.00
CA LEU A 209 -11.40 4.68 -20.43
C LEU A 209 -12.40 5.24 -19.41
N GLY A 210 -11.98 6.19 -18.56
CA GLY A 210 -12.83 6.71 -17.48
C GLY A 210 -13.25 5.63 -16.48
N TRP A 211 -12.38 4.64 -16.24
CA TRP A 211 -12.64 3.46 -15.41
C TRP A 211 -13.69 2.50 -15.99
N LYS A 212 -13.99 2.57 -17.28
CA LYS A 212 -14.70 1.48 -17.98
C LYS A 212 -13.77 0.30 -18.24
N THR A 213 -14.36 -0.89 -18.32
CA THR A 213 -13.65 -2.08 -18.83
C THR A 213 -13.50 -1.98 -20.35
N ALA A 214 -12.59 -2.77 -20.93
CA ALA A 214 -12.43 -2.76 -22.38
C ALA A 214 -13.69 -3.27 -23.09
N HIS A 215 -14.37 -4.27 -22.51
CA HIS A 215 -15.66 -4.76 -23.00
C HIS A 215 -16.74 -3.69 -22.99
N GLU A 216 -16.86 -2.92 -21.90
CA GLU A 216 -17.85 -1.84 -21.80
C GLU A 216 -17.60 -0.74 -22.84
N ALA A 217 -16.35 -0.29 -22.96
CA ALA A 217 -16.00 0.75 -23.94
C ALA A 217 -16.23 0.28 -25.39
N PHE A 218 -15.92 -0.98 -25.69
CA PHE A 218 -16.19 -1.56 -27.00
C PHE A 218 -17.70 -1.66 -27.28
N ALA A 219 -18.48 -2.17 -26.32
CA ALA A 219 -19.92 -2.29 -26.47
C ALA A 219 -20.60 -0.93 -26.69
N GLU A 220 -20.17 0.12 -25.98
CA GLU A 220 -20.66 1.48 -26.21
C GLU A 220 -20.34 2.00 -27.61
N GLU A 221 -19.15 1.73 -28.13
CA GLU A 221 -18.76 2.18 -29.46
C GLU A 221 -19.53 1.43 -30.56
N VAL A 222 -19.75 0.12 -30.39
CA VAL A 222 -20.59 -0.67 -31.30
C VAL A 222 -22.03 -0.16 -31.30
N LEU A 223 -22.59 0.18 -30.13
CA LEU A 223 -23.92 0.76 -30.02
C LEU A 223 -24.05 2.13 -30.67
N ARG A 224 -22.96 2.88 -30.87
CA ARG A 224 -22.97 4.17 -31.59
C ARG A 224 -22.99 4.01 -33.11
N LEU A 225 -22.66 2.82 -33.61
CA LEU A 225 -22.61 2.49 -35.04
C LEU A 225 -23.91 1.89 -35.56
N ILE A 226 -24.86 1.58 -34.67
CA ILE A 226 -26.21 1.07 -34.95
C ILE A 226 -27.20 2.21 -34.73
#